data_AF-E3H7D1-F1
#
_entry.id   AF-E3H7D1-F1
#
_cell.length_a   1.000
_cell.length_b   1.000
_cell.length_c   1.000
_cell.angle_alpha   90.00
_cell.angle_beta   90.00
_cell.angle_gamma   90.00
#
_symmetry.space_group_name_H-M   'P 1'
#
loop_
_entity.id
_entity.type
_entity.pdbx_description
1 polymer ?
#
loop_
_entity_poly.entity_id
_entity_poly.type
_entity_poly.pdbx_seq_one_letter_code
_entity_poly.pdbx_strand_id
1 'polypeptide(L)'
;MAKYNRVSAEVKRDIKKAYEAGVDLIDLSLKYMVNYGTLRNISSKEQWQKGKSKSILQQAIIEDDISKRVELRDQVIGHYQNLHQSNLSYLMELERTGERPRVKAHEEALKNRILATSELYKLAKELFSIQTPMEKVDYELRQIKYEVGKRAIKDGVGVMFLSDAEDD
;
A
#
# COMPACT_ATOMS: atom_id res chain seq x y z
N MET A 1 53.09 -16.77 22.22
CA MET A 1 51.84 -16.84 21.42
C MET A 1 51.03 -15.58 21.71
N ALA A 2 50.80 -14.73 20.71
CA ALA A 2 50.23 -13.40 20.88
C ALA A 2 48.72 -13.46 21.20
N LYS A 3 48.31 -12.66 22.19
CA LYS A 3 46.92 -12.48 22.66
C LYS A 3 46.00 -12.13 21.48
N TYR A 4 44.90 -12.87 21.32
CA TYR A 4 43.78 -12.45 20.49
C TYR A 4 43.28 -11.10 21.00
N ASN A 5 43.56 -10.02 20.26
CA ASN A 5 42.98 -8.70 20.55
C ASN A 5 41.46 -8.84 20.45
N ARG A 6 40.80 -8.72 21.60
CA ARG A 6 39.33 -8.76 21.71
C ARG A 6 38.80 -7.58 20.89
N VAL A 7 38.02 -7.85 19.84
CA VAL A 7 37.37 -6.79 19.05
C VAL A 7 36.58 -5.90 20.00
N SER A 8 36.83 -4.59 19.98
CA SER A 8 36.16 -3.66 20.88
C SER A 8 34.65 -3.60 20.59
N ALA A 9 33.85 -3.27 21.61
CA ALA A 9 32.40 -3.26 21.49
C ALA A 9 31.88 -2.21 20.48
N GLU A 10 32.63 -1.13 20.26
CA GLU A 10 32.33 -0.10 19.24
C GLU A 10 32.61 -0.63 17.84
N VAL A 11 33.81 -1.15 17.59
CA VAL A 11 34.19 -1.72 16.28
C VAL A 11 33.23 -2.84 15.89
N LYS A 12 32.83 -3.68 16.85
CA LYS A 12 31.84 -4.72 16.64
C LYS A 12 30.45 -4.19 16.26
N ARG A 13 30.01 -3.08 16.87
CA ARG A 13 28.74 -2.41 16.54
C ARG A 13 28.76 -1.85 15.12
N ASP A 14 29.87 -1.25 14.71
CA ASP A 14 30.01 -0.65 13.38
C ASP A 14 30.10 -1.71 12.28
N ILE A 15 30.81 -2.81 12.54
CA ILE A 15 30.85 -3.98 11.65
C ILE A 15 29.45 -4.59 11.54
N LYS A 16 28.72 -4.75 12.65
CA LYS A 16 27.34 -5.27 12.64
C LYS A 16 26.43 -4.39 11.79
N LYS A 17 26.44 -3.07 11.98
CA LYS A 17 25.64 -2.13 11.18
C LYS A 17 25.96 -2.26 9.68
N ALA A 18 27.24 -2.30 9.32
CA ALA A 18 27.64 -2.40 7.92
C ALA A 18 27.25 -3.76 7.29
N TYR A 19 27.34 -4.84 8.06
CA TYR A 19 26.89 -6.16 7.62
C TYR A 19 25.37 -6.23 7.44
N GLU A 20 24.61 -5.67 8.39
CA GLU A 20 23.14 -5.59 8.31
C GLU A 20 22.67 -4.66 7.18
N ALA A 21 23.48 -3.66 6.81
CA ALA A 21 23.31 -2.82 5.63
C ALA A 21 23.65 -3.53 4.30
N GLY A 22 24.27 -4.70 4.35
CA GLY A 22 24.51 -5.57 3.19
C GLY A 22 25.97 -5.73 2.76
N VAL A 23 26.94 -5.14 3.47
CA VAL A 23 28.37 -5.30 3.17
C VAL A 23 28.85 -6.71 3.55
N ASP A 24 29.74 -7.31 2.75
CA ASP A 24 30.23 -8.66 3.01
C ASP A 24 31.22 -8.74 4.18
N LEU A 25 31.19 -9.85 4.92
CA LEU A 25 32.11 -10.07 6.05
C LEU A 25 33.57 -10.11 5.61
N ILE A 26 33.85 -10.49 4.36
CA ILE A 26 35.21 -10.47 3.80
C ILE A 26 35.69 -9.01 3.68
N ASP A 27 34.87 -8.13 3.11
CA ASP A 27 35.24 -6.70 2.98
C ASP A 27 35.37 -6.03 4.34
N LEU A 28 34.50 -6.39 5.29
CA LEU A 28 34.59 -5.91 6.67
C LEU A 28 35.83 -6.44 7.39
N SER A 29 36.26 -7.67 7.10
CA SER A 29 37.48 -8.26 7.65
C SER A 29 38.73 -7.48 7.23
N LEU A 30 38.77 -7.06 5.96
CA LEU A 30 39.84 -6.24 5.39
C LEU A 30 39.80 -4.81 5.95
N LYS A 31 38.61 -4.18 5.98
CA LYS A 31 38.44 -2.79 6.42
C LYS A 31 38.79 -2.56 7.90
N TYR A 32 38.38 -3.48 8.77
CA TYR A 32 38.59 -3.35 10.22
C TYR A 32 39.81 -4.13 10.73
N MET A 33 40.58 -4.76 9.82
CA MET A 33 41.72 -5.63 10.14
C MET A 33 41.37 -6.71 11.18
N VAL A 34 40.17 -7.29 11.07
CA VAL A 34 39.70 -8.38 11.93
C VAL A 34 39.70 -9.66 11.11
N ASN A 35 40.19 -10.78 11.67
CA ASN A 35 40.17 -12.05 10.98
C ASN A 35 38.74 -12.47 10.59
N TYR A 36 38.55 -12.87 9.33
CA TYR A 36 37.26 -13.33 8.80
C TYR A 36 36.63 -14.45 9.63
N GLY A 37 37.41 -15.42 10.09
CA GLY A 37 36.92 -16.52 10.95
C GLY A 37 36.40 -16.02 12.29
N THR A 38 37.01 -14.97 12.84
CA THR A 38 36.52 -14.30 14.05
C THR A 38 35.20 -13.58 13.79
N LEU A 39 35.08 -12.86 12.67
CA LEU A 39 33.83 -12.19 12.29
C LEU A 39 32.70 -13.19 12.02
N ARG A 40 32.98 -14.30 11.34
CA ARG A 40 32.01 -15.38 11.07
C ARG A 40 31.50 -16.03 12.36
N ASN A 41 32.39 -16.26 13.33
CA ASN A 41 32.00 -16.79 14.64
C ASN A 41 31.16 -15.79 15.44
N ILE A 42 31.51 -14.50 15.40
CA ILE A 42 30.74 -13.45 16.07
C ILE A 42 29.36 -13.28 15.42
N SER A 43 29.31 -13.18 14.09
CA SER A 43 28.05 -12.99 13.35
C SER A 43 27.09 -14.15 13.56
N SER A 44 27.60 -15.39 13.59
CA SER A 44 26.80 -16.59 13.87
C SER A 44 26.33 -16.63 15.33
N LYS A 45 27.23 -16.41 16.30
CA LYS A 45 26.90 -16.45 17.73
C LYS A 45 25.87 -15.38 18.13
N GLU A 46 25.90 -14.24 17.46
CA GLU A 46 25.01 -13.11 17.72
C GLU A 46 23.89 -12.95 16.70
N GLN A 47 23.71 -13.93 15.81
CA GLN A 47 22.60 -13.97 14.85
C GLN A 47 22.47 -12.68 14.02
N TRP A 48 23.60 -12.16 13.52
CA TRP A 48 23.60 -10.99 12.66
C TRP A 48 22.90 -11.31 11.32
N GLN A 49 22.04 -10.41 10.84
CA GLN A 49 21.26 -10.64 9.63
C GLN A 49 21.68 -9.71 8.50
N LYS A 50 22.33 -10.27 7.47
CA LYS A 50 22.73 -9.51 6.27
C LYS A 50 21.49 -8.97 5.54
N GLY A 51 21.50 -7.69 5.22
CA GLY A 51 20.47 -7.08 4.36
C GLY A 51 19.14 -6.75 5.06
N LYS A 52 19.06 -6.84 6.38
CA LYS A 52 17.87 -6.42 7.14
C LYS A 52 17.51 -4.95 6.87
N SER A 53 18.50 -4.07 6.68
CA SER A 53 18.23 -2.68 6.34
C SER A 53 17.77 -2.50 4.89
N LYS A 54 18.19 -3.37 3.97
CA LYS A 54 17.72 -3.33 2.57
C LYS A 54 16.25 -3.73 2.46
N SER A 55 15.82 -4.76 3.19
CA SER A 55 14.41 -5.16 3.23
C SER A 55 13.55 -4.11 3.92
N ILE A 56 14.04 -3.48 5.00
CA ILE A 56 13.34 -2.36 5.65
C ILE A 56 13.23 -1.15 4.72
N LEU A 57 14.29 -0.79 3.99
CA LEU A 57 14.26 0.32 3.02
C LEU A 57 13.31 0.02 1.85
N GLN A 58 13.34 -1.22 1.34
CA GLN A 58 12.42 -1.64 0.29
C GLN A 58 10.96 -1.61 0.77
N GLN A 59 10.71 -2.05 2.01
CA GLN A 59 9.39 -1.97 2.64
C GLN A 59 8.94 -0.51 2.79
N ALA A 60 9.82 0.39 3.23
CA ALA A 60 9.50 1.81 3.37
C ALA A 60 9.18 2.48 2.02
N ILE A 61 9.88 2.11 0.93
CA ILE A 61 9.58 2.58 -0.43
C ILE A 61 8.20 2.07 -0.89
N ILE A 62 7.89 0.80 -0.63
CA ILE A 62 6.58 0.22 -0.97
C ILE A 62 5.47 0.92 -0.18
N GLU A 63 5.67 1.17 1.11
CA GLU A 63 4.72 1.88 1.96
C GLU A 63 4.49 3.32 1.48
N ASP A 64 5.55 4.05 1.14
CA ASP A 64 5.46 5.41 0.58
C ASP A 64 4.71 5.42 -0.76
N ASP A 65 4.99 4.46 -1.65
CA ASP A 65 4.27 4.31 -2.92
C ASP A 65 2.79 3.98 -2.71
N ILE A 66 2.46 3.14 -1.72
CA ILE A 66 1.07 2.83 -1.36
C ILE A 66 0.38 4.09 -0.82
N SER A 67 1.01 4.81 0.11
CA SER A 67 0.45 6.03 0.70
C SER A 67 0.17 7.09 -0.37
N LYS A 68 1.13 7.35 -1.28
CA LYS A 68 0.94 8.29 -2.40
C LYS A 68 -0.21 7.89 -3.32
N ARG A 69 -0.39 6.60 -3.58
CA ARG A 69 -1.51 6.09 -4.39
C ARG A 69 -2.85 6.25 -3.69
N VAL A 70 -2.89 6.10 -2.36
CA VAL A 70 -4.10 6.36 -1.55
C VAL A 70 -4.46 7.86 -1.61
N GLU A 71 -3.49 8.74 -1.39
CA GLU A 71 -3.71 10.19 -1.50
C GLU A 71 -4.23 10.60 -2.88
N LEU A 72 -3.63 10.05 -3.95
CA LEU A 72 -4.07 10.32 -5.30
C LEU A 72 -5.50 9.82 -5.55
N ARG A 73 -5.86 8.64 -5.03
CA ARG A 73 -7.23 8.12 -5.10
C ARG A 73 -8.20 9.06 -4.40
N ASP A 74 -7.89 9.51 -3.20
CA ASP A 74 -8.76 10.39 -2.41
C ASP A 74 -8.95 11.76 -3.09
N GLN A 75 -7.88 12.31 -3.68
CA GLN A 75 -7.95 13.52 -4.50
C GLN A 75 -8.89 13.34 -5.70
N VAL A 76 -8.75 12.24 -6.44
CA VAL A 76 -9.61 11.92 -7.59
C VAL A 76 -11.08 11.80 -7.18
N ILE A 77 -11.36 11.12 -6.07
CA ILE A 77 -12.72 11.04 -5.51
C ILE A 77 -13.26 12.44 -5.19
N GLY A 78 -12.48 13.28 -4.52
CA GLY A 78 -12.85 14.66 -4.21
C GLY A 78 -13.15 15.51 -5.45
N HIS A 79 -12.37 15.34 -6.53
CA HIS A 79 -12.64 16.03 -7.80
C HIS A 79 -14.01 15.66 -8.39
N TYR A 80 -14.38 14.38 -8.39
CA TYR A 80 -15.68 13.95 -8.90
C TYR A 80 -16.84 14.40 -8.01
N GLN A 81 -16.66 14.40 -6.68
CA GLN A 81 -17.66 14.95 -5.75
C GLN A 81 -17.91 16.44 -6.02
N ASN A 82 -16.84 17.22 -6.22
CA ASN A 82 -16.95 18.64 -6.54
C ASN A 82 -17.62 18.89 -7.90
N LEU A 83 -17.27 18.11 -8.93
CA LEU A 83 -17.91 18.20 -10.25
C LEU A 83 -19.39 17.86 -10.17
N HIS A 84 -19.75 16.81 -9.42
CA HIS A 84 -21.13 16.42 -9.19
C HIS A 84 -21.91 17.53 -8.47
N GLN A 85 -21.34 18.07 -7.37
CA GLN A 85 -21.95 19.16 -6.62
C GLN A 85 -22.15 20.41 -7.48
N SER A 86 -21.17 20.77 -8.32
CA SER A 86 -21.28 21.89 -9.25
C SER A 86 -22.41 21.70 -10.26
N ASN A 87 -22.53 20.50 -10.84
CA ASN A 87 -23.62 20.17 -11.76
C ASN A 87 -24.98 20.22 -11.06
N LEU A 88 -25.08 19.70 -9.82
CA LEU A 88 -26.31 19.72 -9.03
C LEU A 88 -26.73 21.14 -8.66
N SER A 89 -25.80 21.98 -8.19
CA SER A 89 -26.09 23.37 -7.85
C SER A 89 -26.62 24.15 -9.05
N TYR A 90 -26.05 23.93 -10.23
CA TYR A 90 -26.54 24.54 -11.47
C TYR A 90 -27.97 24.09 -11.82
N LEU A 91 -28.28 22.80 -11.66
CA LEU A 91 -29.64 22.28 -11.87
C LEU A 91 -30.65 22.86 -10.87
N MET A 92 -30.27 22.97 -9.59
CA MET A 92 -31.12 23.58 -8.55
C MET A 92 -31.38 25.06 -8.83
N GLU A 93 -30.40 25.78 -9.36
CA GLU A 93 -30.55 27.20 -9.72
C GLU A 93 -31.51 27.39 -10.91
N LEU A 94 -31.42 26.52 -11.92
CA LEU A 94 -32.38 26.48 -13.04
C LEU A 94 -33.80 26.16 -12.56
N GLU A 95 -33.94 25.23 -11.61
CA GLU A 95 -35.24 24.90 -11.02
C GLU A 95 -35.81 26.08 -10.21
N ARG A 96 -34.98 26.74 -9.40
CA ARG A 96 -35.38 27.87 -8.54
C ARG A 96 -35.82 29.09 -9.36
N THR A 97 -35.14 29.36 -10.46
CA THR A 97 -35.43 30.51 -11.34
C THR A 97 -36.61 30.24 -12.28
N GLY A 98 -36.99 28.97 -12.47
CA GLY A 98 -37.99 28.56 -13.46
C GLY A 98 -37.56 28.83 -14.91
N GLU A 99 -36.34 29.32 -15.13
CA GLU A 99 -35.80 29.60 -16.44
C GLU A 99 -35.20 28.33 -17.02
N ARG A 100 -35.97 27.64 -17.87
CA ARG A 100 -35.39 26.63 -18.74
C ARG A 100 -34.39 27.31 -19.69
N PRO A 101 -33.24 26.68 -20.00
CA PRO A 101 -32.31 27.21 -20.98
C PRO A 101 -33.04 27.52 -22.29
N ARG A 102 -33.13 28.79 -22.66
CA ARG A 102 -33.89 29.23 -23.86
C ARG A 102 -33.23 28.75 -25.16
N VAL A 103 -31.97 28.33 -25.10
CA VAL A 103 -31.16 27.86 -26.23
C VAL A 103 -30.84 26.38 -26.04
N LYS A 104 -31.32 25.55 -26.97
CA LYS A 104 -31.15 24.08 -26.99
C LYS A 104 -29.69 23.62 -26.84
N ALA A 105 -28.74 24.39 -27.39
CA ALA A 105 -27.30 24.12 -27.29
C ALA A 105 -26.78 24.11 -25.84
N HIS A 106 -27.33 24.95 -24.95
CA HIS A 106 -26.91 24.98 -23.55
C HIS A 106 -27.44 23.78 -22.75
N GLU A 107 -28.64 23.31 -23.09
CA GLU A 107 -29.21 22.09 -22.52
C GLU A 107 -28.44 20.84 -22.96
N GLU A 108 -28.10 20.74 -24.24
CA GLU A 108 -27.26 19.66 -24.78
C GLU A 108 -25.84 19.69 -24.19
N ALA A 109 -25.24 20.87 -24.02
CA ALA A 109 -23.94 21.02 -23.40
C ALA A 109 -23.92 20.52 -21.93
N LEU A 110 -24.96 20.84 -21.15
CA LEU A 110 -25.10 20.34 -19.78
C LEU A 110 -25.25 18.82 -19.74
N LYS A 111 -26.12 18.27 -20.60
CA LYS A 111 -26.32 16.82 -20.72
C LYS A 111 -25.01 16.11 -21.09
N ASN A 112 -24.29 16.63 -22.07
CA ASN A 112 -23.00 16.09 -22.49
C ASN A 112 -21.96 16.16 -21.36
N ARG A 113 -21.93 17.25 -20.58
CA ARG A 113 -21.05 17.38 -19.41
C ARG A 113 -21.37 16.34 -18.33
N ILE A 114 -22.64 16.10 -18.03
CA ILE A 114 -23.06 15.08 -17.04
C ILE A 114 -22.68 13.68 -17.52
N LEU A 115 -22.94 13.36 -18.78
CA LEU A 115 -22.58 12.06 -19.38
C LEU A 115 -21.05 11.85 -19.38
N ALA A 116 -20.29 12.86 -19.80
CA ALA A 116 -18.83 12.81 -19.78
C ALA A 116 -18.29 12.62 -18.35
N THR A 117 -18.88 13.28 -17.35
CA THR A 117 -18.49 13.11 -15.94
C THR A 117 -18.75 11.67 -15.46
N SER A 118 -19.87 11.08 -15.86
CA SER A 118 -20.21 9.68 -15.53
C SER A 118 -19.24 8.68 -16.15
N GLU A 119 -18.93 8.84 -17.44
CA GLU A 119 -17.98 7.98 -18.15
C GLU A 119 -16.54 8.11 -17.58
N LEU A 120 -16.11 9.35 -17.31
CA LEU A 120 -14.81 9.60 -16.67
C LEU A 120 -14.74 8.97 -15.27
N TYR A 121 -15.83 9.03 -14.50
CA TYR A 121 -15.90 8.38 -13.20
C TYR A 121 -15.79 6.86 -13.30
N LYS A 122 -16.44 6.21 -14.29
CA LYS A 122 -16.30 4.76 -14.50
C LYS A 122 -14.86 4.37 -14.83
N LEU A 123 -14.21 5.09 -15.74
CA LEU A 123 -12.80 4.87 -16.10
C LEU A 123 -11.88 5.09 -14.88
N ALA A 124 -12.13 6.13 -14.09
CA ALA A 124 -11.39 6.39 -12.86
C ALA A 124 -11.62 5.31 -11.80
N LYS A 125 -12.84 4.75 -11.74
CA LYS A 125 -13.17 3.64 -10.84
C LYS A 125 -12.30 2.42 -11.14
N GLU A 126 -12.07 2.11 -12.40
CA GLU A 126 -11.17 1.03 -12.82
C GLU A 126 -9.70 1.37 -12.54
N LEU A 127 -9.24 2.54 -13.02
CA LEU A 127 -7.84 2.95 -12.96
C LEU A 127 -7.32 3.12 -11.53
N PHE A 128 -8.14 3.69 -10.66
CA PHE A 128 -7.78 3.93 -9.26
C PHE A 128 -8.38 2.89 -8.32
N SER A 129 -9.12 1.90 -8.84
CA SER A 129 -9.87 0.90 -8.06
C SER A 129 -10.72 1.55 -6.94
N ILE A 130 -11.42 2.63 -7.27
CA ILE A 130 -12.32 3.34 -6.34
C ILE A 130 -13.46 2.40 -5.98
N GLN A 131 -13.67 2.17 -4.68
CA GLN A 131 -14.75 1.34 -4.18
C GLN A 131 -15.93 2.20 -3.77
N THR A 132 -17.13 1.79 -4.15
CA THR A 132 -18.35 2.27 -3.53
C THR A 132 -18.43 1.80 -2.07
N PRO A 133 -19.22 2.45 -1.21
CA PRO A 133 -19.38 2.03 0.18
C PRO A 133 -19.77 0.55 0.33
N MET A 134 -20.64 0.04 -0.55
CA MET A 134 -21.07 -1.36 -0.55
C MET A 134 -19.92 -2.31 -0.93
N GLU A 135 -19.17 -1.98 -1.99
CA GLU A 135 -17.99 -2.75 -2.40
C GLU A 135 -16.90 -2.81 -1.32
N LYS A 136 -16.78 -1.72 -0.53
CA LYS A 136 -15.86 -1.68 0.61
C LYS A 136 -16.29 -2.64 1.72
N VAL A 137 -17.57 -2.66 2.06
CA VAL A 137 -18.14 -3.61 3.04
C VAL A 137 -17.95 -5.05 2.56
N ASP A 138 -18.24 -5.34 1.30
CA ASP A 138 -18.03 -6.68 0.72
C ASP A 138 -16.56 -7.10 0.76
N TYR A 139 -15.65 -6.17 0.48
CA TYR A 139 -14.22 -6.41 0.55
C TYR A 139 -13.75 -6.71 1.98
N GLU A 140 -14.22 -5.94 2.96
CA GLU A 140 -13.94 -6.17 4.39
C GLU A 140 -14.48 -7.53 4.85
N LEU A 141 -15.70 -7.90 4.46
CA LEU A 141 -16.27 -9.21 4.75
C LEU A 141 -15.45 -10.35 4.12
N ARG A 142 -14.98 -10.19 2.88
CA ARG A 142 -14.08 -11.17 2.23
C ARG A 142 -12.74 -11.29 2.95
N GLN A 143 -12.16 -10.18 3.41
CA GLN A 143 -10.93 -10.20 4.20
C GLN A 143 -11.12 -10.92 5.54
N ILE A 144 -12.25 -10.68 6.23
CA ILE A 144 -12.58 -11.38 7.47
C ILE A 144 -12.72 -12.89 7.21
N LYS A 145 -13.47 -13.29 6.18
CA LYS A 145 -13.61 -14.70 5.79
C LYS A 145 -12.23 -15.33 5.50
N TYR A 146 -11.37 -14.63 4.77
CA TYR A 146 -10.01 -15.10 4.47
C TYR A 146 -9.15 -15.27 5.72
N GLU A 147 -9.13 -14.29 6.63
CA GLU A 147 -8.34 -14.37 7.87
C GLU A 147 -8.87 -15.47 8.82
N VAL A 148 -10.19 -15.68 8.88
CA VAL A 148 -10.79 -16.80 9.60
C VAL A 148 -10.36 -18.13 8.99
N GLY A 149 -10.44 -18.28 7.67
CA GLY A 149 -10.00 -19.50 6.97
C GLY A 149 -8.51 -19.78 7.15
N LYS A 150 -7.67 -18.74 7.09
CA LYS A 150 -6.23 -18.83 7.33
C LYS A 150 -5.90 -19.29 8.75
N ARG A 151 -6.64 -18.82 9.76
CA ARG A 151 -6.51 -19.30 11.15
C ARG A 151 -6.95 -20.75 11.27
N ALA A 152 -8.09 -21.13 10.70
CA ALA A 152 -8.58 -22.51 10.73
C ALA A 152 -7.58 -23.51 10.12
N ILE A 153 -6.96 -23.16 8.99
CA ILE A 153 -5.89 -23.96 8.37
C ILE A 153 -4.67 -24.06 9.28
N LYS A 154 -4.26 -22.94 9.90
CA LYS A 154 -3.09 -22.89 10.80
C LYS A 154 -3.31 -23.68 12.08
N ASP A 155 -4.54 -23.74 12.56
CA ASP A 155 -4.96 -24.46 13.77
C ASP A 155 -5.32 -25.94 13.49
N GLY A 156 -5.16 -26.41 12.24
CA GLY A 156 -5.39 -27.81 11.85
C GLY A 156 -6.85 -28.24 11.85
N VAL A 157 -7.79 -27.30 11.96
CA VAL A 157 -9.23 -27.56 11.88
C VAL A 157 -9.60 -27.50 10.40
N GLY A 158 -9.93 -28.65 9.81
CA GLY A 158 -10.35 -28.74 8.41
C GLY A 158 -11.44 -27.72 8.10
N VAL A 159 -11.19 -26.88 7.10
CA VAL A 159 -12.10 -25.80 6.69
C VAL A 159 -13.32 -26.44 6.01
N MET A 160 -14.43 -26.57 6.73
CA MET A 160 -15.73 -26.68 6.05
C MET A 160 -15.99 -25.32 5.41
N PHE A 161 -15.83 -25.27 4.09
CA PHE A 161 -16.35 -24.19 3.28
C PHE A 161 -17.86 -24.11 3.55
N LEU A 162 -18.31 -23.03 4.19
CA LEU A 162 -19.69 -22.60 4.09
C LEU A 162 -19.87 -22.19 2.63
N SER A 163 -20.21 -23.16 1.80
CA SER A 163 -20.66 -22.96 0.42
C SER A 163 -21.76 -21.93 0.46
N ASP A 164 -21.62 -20.91 -0.37
CA ASP A 164 -22.66 -19.94 -0.66
C ASP A 164 -23.97 -20.70 -0.87
N ALA A 165 -24.90 -20.55 0.07
CA ALA A 165 -26.28 -20.92 -0.16
C ALA A 165 -26.76 -19.94 -1.24
N GLU A 166 -26.86 -20.45 -2.45
CA GLU A 166 -27.66 -19.87 -3.52
C GLU A 166 -29.07 -19.67 -2.95
N ASP A 167 -29.42 -18.41 -2.69
CA ASP A 167 -30.80 -18.00 -2.47
C ASP A 167 -31.52 -18.08 -3.82
N ASP A 168 -32.19 -19.22 -4.06
CA ASP A 168 -33.29 -19.38 -5.03
C ASP A 168 -34.59 -18.76 -4.49
#